data_AF-A0A494WCW7-F1
#
_entry.id   AF-A0A494WCW7-F1
#
_cell.length_a   1.000
_cell.length_b   1.000
_cell.length_c   1.000
_cell.angle_alpha   90.00
_cell.angle_beta   90.00
_cell.angle_gamma   90.00
#
_symmetry.space_group_name_H-M   'P 1'
#
loop_
_entity.id
_entity.type
_entity.pdbx_description
1 polymer ?
#
loop_
_entity_poly.entity_id
_entity_poly.type
_entity_poly.pdbx_seq_one_letter_code
_entity_poly.pdbx_strand_id
1 'polypeptide(L)'
;MRAVHESIEGPFAIGEDLAVYGHITQGATLREGVKLILHGTIAGDLIIEPGSRAIIHGTVAGRIYNHGGRVEMFGMADSVENLSPEAATIIDAAAHILRGRRVEHVR
;
A
#
# COMPACT_ATOMS: atom_id res chain seq x y z
N MET A 1 16.21 5.14 -3.96
CA MET A 1 15.04 4.27 -4.20
C MET A 1 15.33 3.36 -5.39
N ARG A 2 15.26 2.04 -5.19
CA ARG A 2 15.42 1.02 -6.25
C ARG A 2 14.13 0.88 -7.05
N ALA A 3 14.19 0.49 -8.32
CA ALA A 3 13.02 0.24 -9.16
C ALA A 3 12.99 -1.20 -9.66
N VAL A 4 11.82 -1.84 -9.66
CA VAL A 4 11.61 -3.20 -10.18
C VAL A 4 10.48 -3.22 -11.20
N HIS A 5 10.79 -3.76 -12.38
CA HIS A 5 9.84 -3.94 -13.48
C HIS A 5 9.42 -5.41 -13.65
N GLU A 6 10.22 -6.33 -13.10
CA GLU A 6 10.01 -7.77 -13.14
C GLU A 6 8.90 -8.22 -12.18
N SER A 7 8.47 -9.47 -12.32
CA SER A 7 7.68 -10.13 -11.29
C SER A 7 8.54 -10.48 -10.07
N ILE A 8 8.01 -10.25 -8.87
CA ILE A 8 8.59 -10.67 -7.59
C ILE A 8 7.68 -11.73 -7.00
N GLU A 9 8.24 -12.88 -6.63
CA GLU A 9 7.47 -13.92 -5.93
C GLU A 9 7.14 -13.47 -4.51
N GLY A 10 5.85 -13.49 -4.16
CA GLY A 10 5.36 -13.14 -2.83
C GLY A 10 5.14 -14.36 -1.91
N PRO A 11 4.89 -14.14 -0.60
CA PRO A 11 4.71 -12.83 0.01
C PRO A 11 6.05 -12.12 0.18
N PHE A 12 6.10 -10.82 -0.14
CA PHE A 12 7.36 -10.07 -0.20
C PHE A 12 7.49 -9.05 0.92
N ALA A 13 8.59 -9.09 1.66
CA ALA A 13 8.93 -8.09 2.66
C ALA A 13 9.78 -6.98 2.03
N ILE A 14 9.21 -5.78 1.90
CA ILE A 14 9.86 -4.60 1.30
C ILE A 14 10.64 -3.88 2.41
N GLY A 15 11.93 -4.19 2.51
CA GLY A 15 12.84 -3.68 3.55
C GLY A 15 13.67 -2.45 3.14
N GLU A 16 13.46 -1.91 1.94
CA GLU A 16 14.18 -0.73 1.44
C GLU A 16 13.27 0.07 0.51
N ASP A 17 13.61 1.35 0.31
CA ASP A 17 12.85 2.22 -0.57
C ASP A 17 12.74 1.65 -1.99
N LEU A 18 11.50 1.33 -2.39
CA LEU A 18 11.22 0.56 -3.60
C LEU A 18 10.12 1.20 -4.45
N ALA A 19 10.37 1.31 -5.75
CA ALA A 19 9.35 1.54 -6.75
C ALA A 19 9.05 0.23 -7.49
N VAL A 20 7.78 -0.17 -7.54
CA VAL A 20 7.35 -1.40 -8.23
C VAL A 20 6.49 -1.02 -9.42
N TYR A 21 7.00 -1.30 -10.62
CA TYR A 21 6.27 -1.23 -11.89
C TYR A 21 5.76 -2.60 -12.33
N GLY A 22 6.42 -3.67 -11.86
CA GLY A 22 6.06 -5.06 -12.14
C GLY A 22 4.96 -5.62 -11.24
N HIS A 23 5.05 -6.91 -10.93
CA HIS A 23 3.98 -7.66 -10.27
C HIS A 23 4.52 -8.42 -9.05
N ILE A 24 3.95 -8.18 -7.86
CA ILE A 24 4.15 -9.04 -6.69
C ILE A 24 3.05 -10.10 -6.68
N THR A 25 3.42 -11.37 -6.83
CA THR A 25 2.48 -12.47 -7.12
C THR A 25 1.55 -12.83 -5.97
N GLN A 26 1.83 -12.34 -4.76
CA GLN A 26 0.99 -12.50 -3.57
C GLN A 26 0.92 -11.17 -2.80
N GLY A 27 0.72 -11.21 -1.48
CA GLY A 27 0.75 -10.02 -0.63
C GLY A 27 2.17 -9.47 -0.38
N ALA A 28 2.23 -8.34 0.31
CA ALA A 28 3.50 -7.73 0.72
C ALA A 28 3.39 -7.05 2.10
N THR A 29 4.54 -6.91 2.75
CA THR A 29 4.69 -6.09 3.95
C THR A 29 5.69 -4.99 3.67
N LEU A 30 5.26 -3.74 3.79
CA LEU A 30 6.13 -2.58 3.76
C LEU A 30 6.70 -2.36 5.16
N ARG A 31 8.01 -2.53 5.30
CA ARG A 31 8.68 -2.47 6.61
C ARG A 31 8.73 -1.06 7.19
N GLU A 32 8.91 -0.98 8.51
CA GLU A 32 9.03 0.28 9.25
C GLU A 32 9.99 1.28 8.58
N GLY A 33 9.53 2.53 8.47
CA GLY A 33 10.32 3.64 7.92
C GLY A 33 10.62 3.56 6.41
N VAL A 34 10.16 2.51 5.71
CA VAL A 34 10.42 2.30 4.29
C VAL A 34 9.39 3.03 3.42
N LYS A 35 9.83 3.52 2.25
CA LYS A 35 8.96 4.10 1.24
C LYS A 35 8.68 3.13 0.08
N LEU A 36 7.41 2.93 -0.25
CA LEU A 36 6.94 2.24 -1.46
C LEU A 36 6.26 3.22 -2.42
N ILE A 37 6.59 3.12 -3.72
CA ILE A 37 5.77 3.66 -4.80
C ILE A 37 5.31 2.50 -5.68
N LEU A 38 4.02 2.22 -5.69
CA LEU A 38 3.44 1.15 -6.50
C LEU A 38 2.82 1.75 -7.76
N HIS A 39 3.39 1.46 -8.93
CA HIS A 39 2.77 1.67 -10.24
C HIS A 39 2.20 0.38 -10.84
N GLY A 40 2.76 -0.77 -10.44
CA GLY A 40 2.33 -2.09 -10.88
C GLY A 40 1.26 -2.71 -9.97
N THR A 41 1.35 -4.02 -9.75
CA THR A 41 0.32 -4.78 -9.03
C THR A 41 0.88 -5.56 -7.86
N ILE A 42 0.17 -5.55 -6.73
CA ILE A 42 0.30 -6.53 -5.64
C ILE A 42 -0.95 -7.39 -5.67
N ALA A 43 -0.79 -8.70 -5.86
CA ALA A 43 -1.94 -9.60 -6.06
C ALA A 43 -2.69 -9.94 -4.77
N GLY A 44 -2.08 -9.73 -3.61
CA GLY A 44 -2.69 -9.97 -2.30
C GLY A 44 -2.83 -8.70 -1.46
N ASP A 45 -2.88 -8.91 -0.15
CA ASP A 45 -2.97 -7.83 0.84
C ASP A 45 -1.62 -7.09 0.99
N LEU A 46 -1.70 -5.82 1.36
CA LEU A 46 -0.56 -4.97 1.68
C LEU A 46 -0.61 -4.56 3.15
N ILE A 47 0.39 -4.96 3.92
CA ILE A 47 0.57 -4.58 5.32
C ILE A 47 1.53 -3.38 5.37
N ILE A 48 1.12 -2.31 6.02
CA ILE A 48 1.91 -1.08 6.20
C ILE A 48 2.34 -1.00 7.66
N GLU A 49 3.64 -1.20 7.92
CA GLU A 49 4.20 -1.07 9.26
C GLU A 49 4.31 0.41 9.70
N PRO A 50 4.44 0.70 11.01
CA PRO A 50 4.55 2.05 11.53
C PRO A 50 5.62 2.91 10.84
N GLY A 51 5.35 4.21 10.68
CA GLY A 51 6.31 5.15 10.11
C GLY A 51 6.67 4.95 8.62
N SER A 52 6.19 3.87 7.99
CA SER A 52 6.39 3.62 6.57
C SER A 52 5.48 4.50 5.70
N ARG A 53 5.82 4.64 4.41
CA ARG A 53 5.06 5.47 3.46
C ARG A 53 4.78 4.71 2.18
N ALA A 54 3.51 4.47 1.88
CA ALA A 54 3.07 3.88 0.62
C ALA A 54 2.35 4.90 -0.26
N ILE A 55 2.79 5.00 -1.52
CA ILE A 55 2.13 5.79 -2.57
C ILE A 55 1.64 4.81 -3.63
N ILE A 56 0.32 4.68 -3.77
CA ILE A 56 -0.30 3.64 -4.59
C ILE A 56 -0.93 4.28 -5.83
N HIS A 57 -0.22 4.25 -6.95
CA HIS A 57 -0.76 4.58 -8.28
C HIS A 57 -1.32 3.36 -9.02
N GLY A 58 -0.80 2.18 -8.70
CA GLY A 58 -1.22 0.90 -9.28
C GLY A 58 -2.32 0.21 -8.50
N THR A 59 -2.27 -1.12 -8.45
CA THR A 59 -3.33 -1.95 -7.88
C THR A 59 -2.81 -2.79 -6.73
N VAL A 60 -3.51 -2.73 -5.59
CA VAL A 60 -3.47 -3.77 -4.57
C VAL A 60 -4.74 -4.58 -4.72
N ALA A 61 -4.67 -5.82 -5.20
CA ALA A 61 -5.88 -6.60 -5.47
C ALA A 61 -6.60 -7.04 -4.18
N GLY A 62 -5.88 -7.08 -3.06
CA GLY A 62 -6.43 -7.31 -1.73
C GLY A 62 -6.68 -6.02 -0.94
N ARG A 63 -6.59 -6.16 0.38
CA ARG A 63 -6.81 -5.09 1.35
C ARG A 63 -5.50 -4.45 1.77
N ILE A 64 -5.56 -3.18 2.14
CA ILE A 64 -4.46 -2.46 2.76
C ILE A 64 -4.73 -2.33 4.26
N TYR A 65 -3.86 -2.92 5.08
CA TYR A 65 -3.91 -2.82 6.53
C TYR A 65 -2.84 -1.85 7.02
N ASN A 66 -3.26 -0.68 7.49
CA ASN A 66 -2.36 0.38 7.93
C ASN A 66 -2.17 0.40 9.43
N HIS A 67 -1.02 -0.11 9.91
CA HIS A 67 -0.70 -0.24 11.34
C HIS A 67 0.04 0.99 11.94
N GLY A 68 0.03 2.14 11.27
CA GLY A 68 0.68 3.36 11.77
C GLY A 68 1.60 4.04 10.75
N GLY A 69 1.52 3.65 9.48
CA GLY A 69 2.19 4.33 8.39
C GLY A 69 1.29 5.35 7.69
N ARG A 70 1.79 5.88 6.58
CA ARG A 70 1.05 6.81 5.72
C ARG A 70 0.79 6.21 4.34
N VAL A 71 -0.48 6.11 3.97
CA VAL A 71 -0.93 5.60 2.67
C VAL A 71 -1.53 6.75 1.85
N GLU A 72 -1.04 6.93 0.62
CA GLU A 72 -1.61 7.83 -0.38
C GLU A 72 -2.16 7.00 -1.53
N MET A 73 -3.48 6.95 -1.66
CA MET A 73 -4.19 6.15 -2.66
C MET A 73 -4.55 7.01 -3.86
N PHE A 74 -4.04 6.63 -5.03
CA PHE A 74 -4.41 7.17 -6.34
C PHE A 74 -4.96 6.09 -7.28
N GLY A 75 -4.58 4.83 -7.06
CA GLY A 75 -4.99 3.67 -7.84
C GLY A 75 -6.13 2.88 -7.22
N MET A 76 -6.01 1.55 -7.18
CA MET A 76 -7.09 0.65 -6.77
C MET A 76 -6.71 -0.22 -5.56
N ALA A 77 -7.67 -0.44 -4.66
CA ALA A 77 -7.63 -1.47 -3.62
C ALA A 77 -9.02 -2.06 -3.33
N ASP A 78 -9.10 -3.25 -2.73
CA ASP A 78 -10.38 -3.78 -2.22
C ASP A 78 -10.90 -2.88 -1.09
N SER A 79 -10.10 -2.71 -0.04
CA SER A 79 -10.38 -1.81 1.08
C SER A 79 -9.09 -1.25 1.66
N VAL A 80 -9.20 -0.16 2.42
CA VAL A 80 -8.10 0.38 3.24
C VAL A 80 -8.61 0.55 4.66
N GLU A 81 -7.88 0.03 5.64
CA GLU A 81 -8.23 0.09 7.05
C GLU A 81 -7.07 0.66 7.87
N ASN A 82 -7.34 1.71 8.64
CA ASN A 82 -6.41 2.23 9.64
C ASN A 82 -6.60 1.44 10.93
N LEU A 83 -5.56 0.72 11.36
CA LEU A 83 -5.55 -0.16 12.53
C LEU A 83 -4.77 0.42 13.71
N SER A 84 -4.26 1.66 13.60
CA SER A 84 -3.67 2.40 14.71
C SER A 84 -4.09 3.88 14.66
N PRO A 85 -4.08 4.60 15.79
CA PRO A 85 -4.33 6.06 15.83
C PRO A 85 -3.32 6.90 15.03
N GLU A 86 -2.10 6.38 14.84
CA GLU A 86 -1.03 7.02 14.08
C GLU A 86 -1.15 6.79 12.56
N ALA A 87 -2.02 5.86 12.15
CA ALA A 87 -2.23 5.53 10.76
C ALA A 87 -2.94 6.68 10.02
N ALA A 88 -2.33 7.14 8.93
CA ALA A 88 -2.90 8.17 8.06
C ALA A 88 -3.15 7.62 6.66
N THR A 89 -4.37 7.77 6.15
CA THR A 89 -4.72 7.37 4.79
C THR A 89 -5.36 8.56 4.08
N ILE A 90 -4.80 8.93 2.94
CA ILE A 90 -5.34 9.94 2.04
C ILE A 90 -5.78 9.24 0.77
N ILE A 91 -7.04 9.44 0.38
CA ILE A 91 -7.62 8.81 -0.79
C ILE A 91 -7.97 9.91 -1.79
N ASP A 92 -7.29 9.88 -2.94
CA ASP A 92 -7.60 10.77 -4.05
C ASP A 92 -9.03 10.53 -4.56
N ALA A 93 -9.67 11.57 -5.07
CA ALA A 93 -11.05 11.49 -5.58
C ALA A 93 -11.20 10.49 -6.73
N ALA A 94 -10.13 10.27 -7.51
CA ALA A 94 -10.10 9.32 -8.61
C ALA A 94 -9.71 7.89 -8.18
N ALA A 95 -9.30 7.67 -6.93
CA ALA A 95 -8.93 6.33 -6.47
C ALA A 95 -10.16 5.41 -6.33
N HIS A 96 -9.96 4.13 -6.65
CA HIS A 96 -11.02 3.12 -6.65
C HIS A 96 -10.89 2.17 -5.45
N ILE A 97 -11.78 2.32 -4.46
CA ILE A 97 -11.88 1.42 -3.31
C ILE A 97 -13.19 0.62 -3.42
N LEU A 98 -13.08 -0.69 -3.60
CA LEU A 98 -14.22 -1.54 -3.94
C LEU A 98 -15.21 -1.74 -2.79
N ARG A 99 -14.70 -1.94 -1.57
CA ARG A 99 -15.49 -2.27 -0.38
C ARG A 99 -15.12 -1.33 0.76
N GLY A 100 -16.01 -0.39 1.05
CA GLY A 100 -15.99 0.43 2.26
C GLY A 100 -14.91 1.52 2.30
N ARG A 101 -15.35 2.78 2.41
CA ARG A 101 -14.53 3.86 2.94
C ARG A 101 -14.71 3.88 4.46
N ARG A 102 -13.92 3.15 5.24
CA ARG A 102 -13.71 3.55 6.66
C ARG A 102 -12.50 4.48 6.69
N VAL A 103 -12.73 5.69 6.20
CA VAL A 103 -11.79 6.80 6.40
C VAL A 103 -12.36 7.61 7.55
N GLU A 104 -11.92 7.30 8.76
CA GLU A 104 -12.22 8.16 9.90
C GLU A 104 -11.45 9.47 9.69
N HIS A 105 -12.20 10.55 9.42
CA HIS A 105 -11.66 11.89 9.40
C HIS A 105 -11.13 12.22 10.81
N VAL A 106 -9.82 12.26 10.97
CA VAL A 106 -9.22 13.01 12.08
C VAL A 106 -9.29 14.48 11.71
N ARG A 107 -10.03 15.24 12.52
CA ARG A 107 -10.19 16.69 12.41
C ARG A 107 -8.87 17.43 12.63
#